data_AF-A0A2H0WKY9-F1
#
_entry.id   AF-A0A2H0WKY9-F1
#
_cell.length_a   1.000
_cell.length_b   1.000
_cell.length_c   1.000
_cell.angle_alpha   90.00
_cell.angle_beta   90.00
_cell.angle_gamma   90.00
#
_symmetry.space_group_name_H-M   'P 1'
#
loop_
_entity.id
_entity.type
_entity.pdbx_description
1 polymer ?
#
loop_
_entity_poly.entity_id
_entity_poly.type
_entity_poly.pdbx_seq_one_letter_code
_entity_poly.pdbx_strand_id
1 'polypeptide(L)'
;MRSDDIDGSMVYQRGPKNLWLMCCSDQHWGGRSKEFVWDETRKVRLSMAEAVFEMMRREGLCKNTDMPIHVLCSPDDPTQAQNVKYRTEPHPQQIPYHLIEKITGNLLFQAKNAKTKKGIFEAAEKIRRLSLVQFEKRGSDFVFEQLMQMMERHIEPNLDVFSAILRRAQAADLLIEGVGEMVAAEYGGYDSRNIGFINLGTGNHFSRTMDSEMIEGPLYAQRLRDLLCGMDEWKNKKELIKKSVVSPVYGQTCIGWGVISVKGKYQDGIEIRSAPTNMAGWGDTLKGHVKRDLQRGNYSRIWNKKLPVIKIFGDKHFFGGVSTSYAVYHMSPAAVYTDAYGERGFPPNNTGVSFLGVPVDGPDSGPIFWRTLPFDVIKDFMEENPRSFDWAEFLPNPV
;
A
#
# COMPACT_ATOMS: atom_id res chain seq x y z
N MET A 1 -43.44 24.76 -0.99
CA MET A 1 -42.98 23.36 -0.89
C MET A 1 -41.58 23.40 -0.32
N ARG A 2 -41.37 22.69 0.80
CA ARG A 2 -40.08 22.63 1.51
C ARG A 2 -39.06 21.88 0.65
N SER A 3 -37.83 22.35 0.69
CA SER A 3 -36.66 21.87 -0.07
C SER A 3 -35.82 20.87 0.71
N ASP A 4 -36.45 20.07 1.56
CA ASP A 4 -35.77 19.10 2.42
C ASP A 4 -36.18 17.70 1.98
N ASP A 5 -35.20 16.78 1.95
CA ASP A 5 -35.27 15.34 1.60
C ASP A 5 -34.78 14.95 0.18
N ILE A 6 -33.66 15.51 -0.28
CA ILE A 6 -32.74 14.70 -1.10
C ILE A 6 -31.66 14.18 -0.15
N ASP A 7 -31.85 12.94 0.28
CA ASP A 7 -30.83 12.13 0.91
C ASP A 7 -29.56 12.15 0.03
N GLY A 8 -28.50 12.82 0.52
CA GLY A 8 -27.23 12.98 -0.19
C GLY A 8 -26.58 11.64 -0.56
N SER A 9 -26.99 10.54 0.06
CA SER A 9 -26.51 9.19 -0.28
C SER A 9 -27.06 8.67 -1.63
N MET A 10 -28.19 9.19 -2.12
CA MET A 10 -28.78 8.78 -3.41
C MET A 10 -28.14 9.46 -4.62
N VAL A 11 -27.48 10.61 -4.45
CA VAL A 11 -26.87 11.34 -5.57
C VAL A 11 -25.62 10.62 -6.09
N TYR A 12 -24.86 10.00 -5.20
CA TYR A 12 -23.65 9.27 -5.59
C TYR A 12 -23.95 7.99 -6.34
N GLN A 13 -25.05 7.27 -6.04
CA GLN A 13 -25.36 5.95 -6.63
C GLN A 13 -25.72 5.94 -8.12
N ARG A 14 -25.91 7.11 -8.77
CA ARG A 14 -26.32 7.22 -10.19
C ARG A 14 -25.16 7.32 -11.19
N GLY A 15 -23.92 7.36 -10.71
CA GLY A 15 -22.72 7.43 -11.55
C GLY A 15 -22.26 6.07 -12.09
N PRO A 16 -21.32 6.06 -13.06
CA PRO A 16 -20.70 4.83 -13.54
C PRO A 16 -20.04 4.08 -12.38
N LYS A 17 -20.16 2.75 -12.41
CA LYS A 17 -19.52 1.87 -11.42
C LYS A 17 -18.03 1.78 -11.68
N ASN A 18 -17.24 1.74 -10.61
CA ASN A 18 -15.79 1.80 -10.66
C ASN A 18 -15.16 0.56 -10.03
N LEU A 19 -14.09 0.08 -10.64
CA LEU A 19 -13.10 -0.79 -10.04
C LEU A 19 -12.06 0.08 -9.34
N TRP A 20 -11.84 -0.14 -8.04
CA TRP A 20 -10.87 0.62 -7.25
C TRP A 20 -9.63 -0.21 -6.91
N LEU A 21 -8.48 0.35 -7.23
CA LEU A 21 -7.16 -0.21 -6.94
C LEU A 21 -6.48 0.65 -5.87
N MET A 22 -6.11 0.07 -4.74
CA MET A 22 -5.32 0.71 -3.70
C MET A 22 -3.84 0.40 -3.91
N CYS A 23 -3.00 1.44 -3.93
CA CYS A 23 -1.56 1.31 -4.13
C CYS A 23 -0.80 1.81 -2.90
N CYS A 24 0.04 0.93 -2.34
CA CYS A 24 0.86 1.17 -1.15
C CYS A 24 2.32 0.78 -1.45
N SER A 25 3.13 1.72 -1.96
CA SER A 25 4.55 1.46 -2.29
C SER A 25 5.50 1.93 -1.19
N ASP A 26 6.75 1.46 -1.26
CA ASP A 26 7.88 1.94 -0.45
C ASP A 26 7.51 1.93 1.03
N GLN A 27 7.06 0.77 1.49
CA GLN A 27 6.68 0.60 2.89
C GLN A 27 7.91 0.68 3.79
N HIS A 28 9.07 0.19 3.33
CA HIS A 28 10.38 0.28 4.00
C HIS A 28 10.30 -0.11 5.48
N TRP A 29 9.65 -1.23 5.80
CA TRP A 29 9.63 -1.76 7.17
C TRP A 29 11.05 -1.88 7.73
N GLY A 30 11.23 -1.44 8.98
CA GLY A 30 12.54 -1.31 9.63
C GLY A 30 13.42 -0.16 9.13
N GLY A 31 12.99 0.60 8.12
CA GLY A 31 13.67 1.80 7.65
C GLY A 31 13.50 2.96 8.61
N ARG A 32 14.59 3.74 8.78
CA ARG A 32 14.60 4.96 9.60
C ARG A 32 13.71 6.05 9.02
N SER A 33 13.44 5.97 7.71
CA SER A 33 12.63 6.92 6.95
C SER A 33 11.14 6.67 6.91
N LYS A 34 10.70 5.55 7.50
CA LYS A 34 9.29 5.19 7.53
C LYS A 34 8.51 6.15 8.41
N GLU A 35 7.40 6.65 7.85
CA GLU A 35 6.47 7.50 8.56
C GLU A 35 5.41 6.68 9.28
N PHE A 36 5.01 7.19 10.44
CA PHE A 36 4.04 6.56 11.31
C PHE A 36 3.13 7.61 11.96
N VAL A 37 1.87 7.24 12.14
CA VAL A 37 0.86 7.97 12.91
C VAL A 37 0.48 7.17 14.16
N TRP A 38 0.03 7.86 15.20
CA TRP A 38 -0.44 7.25 16.42
C TRP A 38 -1.94 6.95 16.36
N ASP A 39 -2.31 5.70 16.66
CA ASP A 39 -3.69 5.34 16.95
C ASP A 39 -3.92 5.36 18.46
N GLU A 40 -4.71 6.33 18.92
CA GLU A 40 -5.04 6.48 20.33
C GLU A 40 -5.94 5.37 20.88
N THR A 41 -6.79 4.76 20.04
CA THR A 41 -7.71 3.68 20.45
C THR A 41 -6.95 2.38 20.69
N ARG A 42 -6.12 1.99 19.72
CA ARG A 42 -5.32 0.76 19.80
C ARG A 42 -3.99 0.95 20.51
N LYS A 43 -3.60 2.20 20.79
CA LYS A 43 -2.35 2.55 21.47
C LYS A 43 -1.10 2.04 20.73
N VAL A 44 -1.11 2.10 19.40
CA VAL A 44 -0.05 1.61 18.52
C VAL A 44 0.37 2.66 17.48
N ARG A 45 1.57 2.50 16.95
CA ARG A 45 2.09 3.26 15.80
C ARG A 45 1.77 2.51 14.52
N LEU A 46 1.07 3.15 13.60
CA LEU A 46 0.66 2.60 12.31
C LEU A 46 1.41 3.33 11.20
N SER A 47 1.91 2.63 10.18
CA SER A 47 2.41 3.32 8.99
C SER A 47 1.25 3.71 8.08
N MET A 48 1.54 4.34 6.95
CA MET A 48 0.52 4.94 6.08
C MET A 48 -0.53 3.93 5.62
N ALA A 49 -0.11 2.75 5.17
CA ALA A 49 -1.04 1.69 4.76
C ALA A 49 -1.89 1.18 5.93
N GLU A 50 -1.29 0.86 7.08
CA GLU A 50 -2.04 0.35 8.23
C GLU A 50 -2.96 1.41 8.85
N ALA A 51 -2.59 2.68 8.77
CA ALA A 51 -3.43 3.78 9.20
C ALA A 51 -4.68 3.89 8.33
N VAL A 52 -4.53 3.80 7.00
CA VAL A 52 -5.67 3.76 6.07
C VAL A 52 -6.53 2.51 6.29
N PHE A 53 -5.93 1.36 6.53
CA PHE A 53 -6.66 0.14 6.90
C PHE A 53 -7.48 0.34 8.19
N GLU A 54 -6.89 0.98 9.20
CA GLU A 54 -7.60 1.29 10.44
C GLU A 54 -8.74 2.30 10.22
N MET A 55 -8.55 3.32 9.36
CA MET A 55 -9.63 4.22 8.96
C MET A 55 -10.79 3.46 8.30
N MET A 56 -10.52 2.51 7.41
CA MET A 56 -11.57 1.66 6.81
C MET A 56 -12.21 0.72 7.85
N ARG A 57 -11.43 0.20 8.79
CA ARG A 57 -11.89 -0.71 9.84
C ARG A 57 -12.85 -0.02 10.82
N ARG A 58 -12.58 1.23 11.19
CA ARG A 58 -13.43 2.06 12.06
C ARG A 58 -14.82 2.29 11.47
N GLU A 59 -14.90 2.41 10.15
CA GLU A 59 -16.16 2.54 9.41
C GLU A 59 -16.85 1.20 9.10
N GLY A 60 -16.31 0.07 9.61
CA GLY A 60 -16.90 -1.25 9.44
C GLY A 60 -16.71 -1.88 8.06
N LEU A 61 -15.98 -1.23 7.15
CA LEU A 61 -15.80 -1.68 5.75
C LEU A 61 -15.09 -3.03 5.62
N CYS A 62 -14.36 -3.45 6.65
CA CYS A 62 -13.64 -4.72 6.68
C CYS A 62 -14.50 -5.92 7.10
N LYS A 63 -15.77 -5.73 7.50
CA LYS A 63 -16.60 -6.82 8.06
C LYS A 63 -17.38 -7.61 7.01
N ASN A 64 -17.87 -6.94 5.97
CA ASN A 64 -18.72 -7.52 4.93
C ASN A 64 -18.10 -7.31 3.54
N THR A 65 -18.95 -7.11 2.52
CA THR A 65 -18.60 -6.80 1.13
C THR A 65 -18.54 -5.29 0.84
N ASP A 66 -18.63 -4.46 1.89
CA ASP A 66 -18.69 -2.99 1.80
C ASP A 66 -17.33 -2.35 1.51
N MET A 67 -16.24 -3.12 1.60
CA MET A 67 -14.90 -2.71 1.20
C MET A 67 -14.95 -2.10 -0.21
N PRO A 68 -14.56 -0.82 -0.41
CA PRO A 68 -14.62 -0.20 -1.73
C PRO A 68 -13.47 -0.66 -2.64
N ILE A 69 -12.42 -1.28 -2.08
CA ILE A 69 -11.21 -1.69 -2.79
C ILE A 69 -11.37 -3.10 -3.35
N HIS A 70 -11.05 -3.25 -4.64
CA HIS A 70 -11.09 -4.52 -5.36
C HIS A 70 -9.71 -5.13 -5.55
N VAL A 71 -8.68 -4.29 -5.66
CA VAL A 71 -7.29 -4.73 -5.85
C VAL A 71 -6.36 -3.94 -4.93
N LEU A 72 -5.43 -4.64 -4.30
CA LEU A 72 -4.31 -4.03 -3.58
C LEU A 72 -2.99 -4.32 -4.30
N CYS A 73 -2.20 -3.27 -4.47
CA CYS A 73 -0.88 -3.32 -5.08
C CYS A 73 0.16 -2.73 -4.13
N SER A 74 1.14 -3.55 -3.73
CA SER A 74 2.33 -3.11 -2.99
C SER A 74 3.58 -3.43 -3.82
N PRO A 75 3.84 -2.68 -4.90
CA PRO A 75 4.75 -3.10 -5.96
C PRO A 75 6.25 -3.07 -5.60
N ASP A 76 6.67 -2.26 -4.63
CA ASP A 76 8.09 -2.08 -4.34
C ASP A 76 8.42 -1.86 -2.86
N ASP A 77 9.68 -2.15 -2.53
CA ASP A 77 10.36 -2.02 -1.24
C ASP A 77 9.45 -2.21 0.00
N PRO A 78 8.89 -3.41 0.23
CA PRO A 78 8.28 -3.76 1.51
C PRO A 78 9.20 -3.52 2.71
N THR A 79 10.47 -3.91 2.59
CA THR A 79 11.51 -3.65 3.61
C THR A 79 12.60 -2.73 3.08
N GLN A 80 13.26 -2.03 4.00
CA GLN A 80 14.37 -1.13 3.68
C GLN A 80 15.68 -1.86 3.37
N ALA A 81 15.79 -3.11 3.84
CA ALA A 81 17.00 -3.92 3.91
C ALA A 81 18.16 -3.15 4.58
N GLN A 82 19.40 -3.25 4.10
CA GLN A 82 20.53 -2.61 4.78
C GLN A 82 20.42 -1.07 4.79
N ASN A 83 20.35 -0.49 5.99
CA ASN A 83 20.31 0.97 6.20
C ASN A 83 21.72 1.63 6.19
N VAL A 84 22.64 1.23 5.28
CA VAL A 84 24.05 1.67 5.32
C VAL A 84 24.20 3.20 5.36
N LYS A 85 23.46 3.91 4.49
CA LYS A 85 23.48 5.38 4.40
C LYS A 85 23.20 6.05 5.75
N TYR A 86 22.25 5.49 6.50
CA TYR A 86 21.79 6.08 7.75
C TYR A 86 22.63 5.67 8.98
N ARG A 87 23.61 4.77 8.83
CA ARG A 87 24.57 4.46 9.91
C ARG A 87 25.49 5.65 10.18
N THR A 88 25.91 6.33 9.13
CA THR A 88 26.77 7.53 9.19
C THR A 88 25.96 8.82 9.29
N GLU A 89 24.67 8.75 9.00
CA GLU A 89 23.73 9.87 9.00
C GLU A 89 22.46 9.50 9.78
N PRO A 90 22.48 9.47 11.13
CA PRO A 90 21.33 9.10 11.95
C PRO A 90 20.16 10.09 11.80
N HIS A 91 18.92 9.62 11.90
CA HIS A 91 17.74 10.48 11.79
C HIS A 91 17.87 11.74 12.70
N PRO A 92 17.56 12.97 12.25
CA PRO A 92 17.82 14.20 13.03
C PRO A 92 17.02 14.28 14.34
N GLN A 93 15.84 13.69 14.38
CA GLN A 93 15.03 13.52 15.61
C GLN A 93 15.49 12.34 16.52
N GLN A 94 16.55 11.62 16.18
CA GLN A 94 17.14 10.60 17.04
C GLN A 94 17.85 11.28 18.22
N ILE A 95 17.41 10.97 19.44
CA ILE A 95 17.98 11.51 20.67
C ILE A 95 19.17 10.65 21.10
N PRO A 96 20.33 11.25 21.43
CA PRO A 96 21.48 10.55 22.00
C PRO A 96 21.14 9.81 23.30
N TYR A 97 21.80 8.67 23.54
CA TYR A 97 21.54 7.81 24.70
C TYR A 97 21.54 8.56 26.05
N HIS A 98 22.56 9.39 26.31
CA HIS A 98 22.70 10.12 27.58
C HIS A 98 21.53 11.09 27.85
N LEU A 99 20.90 11.63 26.80
CA LEU A 99 19.71 12.46 26.95
C LEU A 99 18.45 11.61 27.17
N ILE A 100 18.33 10.47 26.50
CA ILE A 100 17.23 9.51 26.76
C ILE A 100 17.27 9.05 28.22
N GLU A 101 18.45 8.73 28.74
CA GLU A 101 18.65 8.33 30.13
C GLU A 101 18.17 9.43 31.10
N LYS A 102 18.58 10.69 30.85
CA LYS A 102 18.13 11.84 31.63
C LYS A 102 16.61 12.05 31.57
N ILE A 103 16.01 12.02 30.38
CA ILE A 103 14.57 12.21 30.19
C ILE A 103 13.78 11.10 30.90
N THR A 104 14.20 9.85 30.71
CA THR A 104 13.55 8.67 31.32
C THR A 104 13.68 8.71 32.84
N GLY A 105 14.84 9.08 33.38
CA GLY A 105 15.05 9.28 34.82
C GLY A 105 14.12 10.34 35.41
N ASN A 106 13.93 11.46 34.71
CA ASN A 106 13.00 12.51 35.13
C ASN A 106 11.54 12.04 35.13
N LEU A 107 11.11 11.32 34.08
CA LEU A 107 9.76 10.75 34.01
C LEU A 107 9.53 9.71 35.11
N LEU A 108 10.53 8.89 35.41
CA LEU A 108 10.47 7.92 36.50
C LEU A 108 10.38 8.62 37.88
N PHE A 109 11.13 9.70 38.08
CA PHE A 109 11.02 10.52 39.29
C PHE A 109 9.63 11.15 39.43
N GLN A 110 9.04 11.65 38.33
CA GLN A 110 7.66 12.15 38.33
C GLN A 110 6.66 11.05 38.69
N ALA A 111 6.83 9.85 38.14
CA ALA A 111 5.98 8.70 38.46
C ALA A 111 6.06 8.34 39.95
N LYS A 112 7.27 8.30 40.54
CA LYS A 112 7.48 8.00 41.96
C LYS A 112 6.86 9.01 42.91
N ASN A 113 6.82 10.29 42.50
CA ASN A 113 6.26 11.38 43.31
C ASN A 113 4.80 11.69 42.96
N ALA A 114 4.19 10.97 42.02
CA ALA A 114 2.80 11.18 41.65
C ALA A 114 1.87 10.76 42.80
N LYS A 115 1.01 11.68 43.22
CA LYS A 115 0.04 11.44 44.31
C LYS A 115 -1.17 10.60 43.88
N THR A 116 -1.30 10.32 42.58
CA THR A 116 -2.44 9.63 42.00
C THR A 116 -1.99 8.54 41.04
N LYS A 117 -2.78 7.47 40.94
CA LYS A 117 -2.58 6.42 39.92
C LYS A 117 -2.54 7.01 38.51
N LYS A 118 -3.40 8.00 38.24
CA LYS A 118 -3.43 8.71 36.95
C LYS A 118 -2.06 9.31 36.58
N GLY A 119 -1.42 10.00 37.52
CA GLY A 119 -0.08 10.59 37.27
C GLY A 119 1.00 9.54 37.01
N ILE A 120 0.92 8.37 37.66
CA ILE A 120 1.83 7.24 37.38
C ILE A 120 1.63 6.72 35.95
N PHE A 121 0.37 6.50 35.56
CA PHE A 121 0.03 6.03 34.21
C PHE A 121 0.47 7.01 33.12
N GLU A 122 0.27 8.32 33.33
CA GLU A 122 0.71 9.35 32.37
C GLU A 122 2.23 9.35 32.18
N ALA A 123 3.01 9.17 33.25
CA ALA A 123 4.46 9.08 33.15
C ALA A 123 4.91 7.81 32.42
N ALA A 124 4.30 6.65 32.73
CA ALA A 124 4.57 5.40 32.04
C ALA A 124 4.26 5.47 30.54
N GLU A 125 3.13 6.10 30.19
CA GLU A 125 2.74 6.30 28.78
C GLU A 125 3.71 7.20 28.03
N LYS A 126 4.22 8.27 28.67
CA LYS A 126 5.27 9.13 28.08
C LYS A 126 6.56 8.36 27.84
N ILE A 127 6.99 7.52 28.79
CA ILE A 127 8.17 6.65 28.62
C ILE A 127 7.95 5.71 27.43
N ARG A 128 6.81 5.02 27.37
CA ARG A 128 6.47 4.11 26.28
C ARG A 128 6.51 4.80 24.92
N ARG A 129 5.86 5.95 24.79
CA ARG A 129 5.83 6.73 23.53
C ARG A 129 7.23 7.20 23.13
N LEU A 130 8.03 7.70 24.08
CA LEU A 130 9.41 8.09 23.83
C LEU A 130 10.23 6.90 23.31
N SER A 131 10.17 5.75 23.98
CA SER A 131 10.91 4.55 23.56
C SER A 131 10.53 4.10 22.16
N LEU A 132 9.23 4.01 21.86
CA LEU A 132 8.74 3.57 20.54
C LEU A 132 9.23 4.51 19.42
N VAL A 133 9.03 5.83 19.58
CA VAL A 133 9.48 6.82 18.58
C VAL A 133 11.00 6.73 18.39
N GLN A 134 11.76 6.56 19.47
CA GLN A 134 13.21 6.49 19.40
C GLN A 134 13.72 5.18 18.78
N PHE A 135 13.01 4.06 18.91
CA PHE A 135 13.30 2.84 18.16
C PHE A 135 12.96 2.99 16.67
N GLU A 136 11.83 3.63 16.33
CA GLU A 136 11.47 3.94 14.93
C GLU A 136 12.55 4.78 14.24
N LYS A 137 13.00 5.87 14.89
CA LYS A 137 14.05 6.74 14.32
C LYS A 137 15.40 6.06 14.17
N ARG A 138 15.66 4.99 14.93
CA ARG A 138 16.86 4.15 14.81
C ARG A 138 16.71 3.05 13.76
N GLY A 139 15.50 2.63 13.42
CA GLY A 139 15.25 1.51 12.50
C GLY A 139 15.91 0.20 12.95
N SER A 140 15.93 -0.78 12.05
CA SER A 140 16.71 -2.01 12.20
C SER A 140 17.69 -2.13 11.04
N ASP A 141 18.95 -2.45 11.31
CA ASP A 141 19.91 -2.76 10.24
C ASP A 141 19.86 -4.23 9.82
N PHE A 142 19.16 -5.07 10.59
CA PHE A 142 19.13 -6.51 10.38
C PHE A 142 17.92 -6.90 9.56
N VAL A 143 18.17 -7.38 8.33
CA VAL A 143 17.14 -7.71 7.34
C VAL A 143 16.06 -8.62 7.92
N PHE A 144 16.45 -9.64 8.69
CA PHE A 144 15.49 -10.56 9.31
C PHE A 144 14.47 -9.85 10.21
N GLU A 145 14.90 -8.91 11.05
CA GLU A 145 13.96 -8.14 11.89
C GLU A 145 12.99 -7.30 11.05
N GLN A 146 13.42 -6.82 9.88
CA GLN A 146 12.55 -6.07 8.98
C GLN A 146 11.50 -6.97 8.33
N LEU A 147 11.91 -8.17 7.88
CA LEU A 147 10.99 -9.20 7.37
C LEU A 147 9.94 -9.55 8.44
N MET A 148 10.38 -9.75 9.69
CA MET A 148 9.48 -10.03 10.81
C MET A 148 8.52 -8.86 11.06
N GLN A 149 8.99 -7.62 11.01
CA GLN A 149 8.10 -6.45 11.13
C GLN A 149 7.06 -6.40 10.01
N MET A 150 7.42 -6.69 8.77
CA MET A 150 6.45 -6.77 7.66
C MET A 150 5.40 -7.86 7.93
N MET A 151 5.80 -9.03 8.42
CA MET A 151 4.85 -10.11 8.74
C MET A 151 3.96 -9.77 9.95
N GLU A 152 4.56 -9.38 11.07
CA GLU A 152 3.88 -9.23 12.37
C GLU A 152 3.17 -7.89 12.54
N ARG A 153 3.55 -6.84 11.80
CA ARG A 153 2.93 -5.51 11.89
C ARG A 153 2.05 -5.15 10.69
N HIS A 154 2.35 -5.67 9.50
CA HIS A 154 1.55 -5.39 8.30
C HIS A 154 0.64 -6.56 7.92
N ILE A 155 1.18 -7.78 7.77
CA ILE A 155 0.38 -8.90 7.23
C ILE A 155 -0.60 -9.44 8.27
N GLU A 156 -0.10 -9.90 9.41
CA GLU A 156 -0.90 -10.61 10.42
C GLU A 156 -2.02 -9.74 11.03
N PRO A 157 -1.76 -8.49 11.47
CA PRO A 157 -2.79 -7.70 12.13
C PRO A 157 -3.87 -7.15 11.18
N ASN A 158 -3.67 -7.27 9.87
CA ASN A 158 -4.58 -6.76 8.84
C ASN A 158 -5.20 -7.86 7.99
N LEU A 159 -5.21 -9.10 8.51
CA LEU A 159 -5.82 -10.25 7.83
C LEU A 159 -7.31 -10.02 7.49
N ASP A 160 -8.02 -9.26 8.35
CA ASP A 160 -9.41 -8.86 8.12
C ASP A 160 -9.58 -7.97 6.89
N VAL A 161 -8.63 -7.06 6.64
CA VAL A 161 -8.62 -6.17 5.47
C VAL A 161 -8.37 -6.97 4.20
N PHE A 162 -7.33 -7.83 4.20
CA PHE A 162 -7.04 -8.68 3.04
C PHE A 162 -8.21 -9.61 2.71
N SER A 163 -8.84 -10.19 3.74
CA SER A 163 -10.07 -10.97 3.61
C SER A 163 -11.21 -10.14 3.00
N ALA A 164 -11.42 -8.91 3.46
CA ALA A 164 -12.46 -8.02 2.94
C ALA A 164 -12.25 -7.64 1.47
N ILE A 165 -11.01 -7.43 1.02
CA ILE A 165 -10.68 -7.21 -0.39
C ILE A 165 -11.06 -8.44 -1.23
N LEU A 166 -10.74 -9.64 -0.76
CA LEU A 166 -11.14 -10.88 -1.44
C LEU A 166 -12.66 -11.04 -1.50
N ARG A 167 -13.38 -10.76 -0.39
CA ARG A 167 -14.85 -10.75 -0.39
C ARG A 167 -15.41 -9.76 -1.39
N ARG A 168 -14.84 -8.54 -1.46
CA ARG A 168 -15.25 -7.53 -2.42
C ARG A 168 -15.06 -8.02 -3.85
N ALA A 169 -13.89 -8.57 -4.17
CA ALA A 169 -13.62 -9.14 -5.48
C ALA A 169 -14.61 -10.26 -5.85
N GLN A 170 -14.96 -11.14 -4.90
CA GLN A 170 -15.99 -12.17 -5.14
C GLN A 170 -17.39 -11.57 -5.35
N ALA A 171 -17.80 -10.62 -4.52
CA ALA A 171 -19.11 -9.98 -4.60
C ALA A 171 -19.29 -9.17 -5.90
N ALA A 172 -18.21 -8.62 -6.42
CA ALA A 172 -18.17 -7.87 -7.68
C ALA A 172 -18.08 -8.77 -8.93
N ASP A 173 -18.10 -10.11 -8.78
CA ASP A 173 -17.84 -11.06 -9.88
C ASP A 173 -16.55 -10.71 -10.66
N LEU A 174 -15.50 -10.32 -9.92
CA LEU A 174 -14.26 -9.88 -10.51
C LEU A 174 -13.46 -11.06 -11.05
N LEU A 175 -13.01 -10.92 -12.29
CA LEU A 175 -12.18 -11.88 -13.00
C LEU A 175 -10.78 -11.29 -13.15
N ILE A 176 -9.78 -12.07 -12.78
CA ILE A 176 -8.37 -11.79 -13.05
C ILE A 176 -7.78 -12.96 -13.81
N GLU A 177 -7.08 -12.65 -14.89
CA GLU A 177 -6.37 -13.62 -15.72
C GLU A 177 -4.93 -13.15 -15.82
N GLY A 178 -4.01 -13.95 -15.26
CA GLY A 178 -2.58 -13.67 -15.30
C GLY A 178 -1.93 -14.09 -16.62
N VAL A 179 -0.66 -13.73 -16.82
CA VAL A 179 0.11 -14.13 -18.01
C VAL A 179 0.05 -15.63 -18.27
N GLY A 180 0.22 -16.44 -17.22
CA GLY A 180 0.26 -17.89 -17.34
C GLY A 180 -1.04 -18.46 -17.90
N GLU A 181 -2.19 -17.89 -17.56
CA GLU A 181 -3.48 -18.30 -18.15
C GLU A 181 -3.61 -17.89 -19.62
N MET A 182 -2.97 -16.79 -20.04
CA MET A 182 -3.00 -16.34 -21.43
C MET A 182 -2.05 -17.11 -22.35
N VAL A 183 -0.89 -17.52 -21.84
CA VAL A 183 0.21 -18.07 -22.68
C VAL A 183 0.54 -19.53 -22.37
N ALA A 184 0.15 -20.05 -21.21
CA ALA A 184 0.53 -21.36 -20.69
C ALA A 184 -0.65 -22.08 -20.00
N ALA A 185 -1.89 -21.81 -20.45
CA ALA A 185 -3.10 -22.43 -19.90
C ALA A 185 -3.01 -23.96 -19.87
N GLU A 186 -2.48 -24.57 -20.93
CA GLU A 186 -2.31 -26.02 -21.05
C GLU A 186 -1.30 -26.62 -20.06
N TYR A 187 -0.45 -25.79 -19.46
CA TYR A 187 0.54 -26.17 -18.45
C TYR A 187 0.12 -25.76 -17.03
N GLY A 188 -1.19 -25.60 -16.79
CA GLY A 188 -1.74 -25.24 -15.49
C GLY A 188 -1.70 -23.74 -15.17
N GLY A 189 -1.40 -22.89 -16.17
CA GLY A 189 -1.52 -21.44 -16.05
C GLY A 189 -0.52 -20.78 -15.10
N TYR A 190 0.55 -21.48 -14.72
CA TYR A 190 1.57 -20.94 -13.82
C TYR A 190 2.55 -20.02 -14.57
N ASP A 191 2.71 -18.80 -14.07
CA ASP A 191 3.77 -17.88 -14.47
C ASP A 191 4.11 -17.00 -13.26
N SER A 192 5.40 -16.78 -12.98
CA SER A 192 5.84 -15.95 -11.85
C SER A 192 5.38 -14.49 -11.98
N ARG A 193 5.01 -14.05 -13.18
CA ARG A 193 4.53 -12.70 -13.50
C ARG A 193 3.01 -12.57 -13.40
N ASN A 194 2.31 -13.63 -12.96
CA ASN A 194 0.88 -13.56 -12.72
C ASN A 194 0.55 -12.45 -11.71
N ILE A 195 -0.62 -11.86 -11.91
CA ILE A 195 -1.23 -10.85 -11.06
C ILE A 195 -2.42 -11.45 -10.30
N GLY A 196 -2.79 -10.83 -9.19
CA GLY A 196 -3.91 -11.23 -8.34
C GLY A 196 -4.69 -10.02 -7.84
N PHE A 197 -5.66 -10.25 -6.94
CA PHE A 197 -6.36 -9.17 -6.25
C PHE A 197 -5.49 -8.52 -5.18
N ILE A 198 -4.51 -9.24 -4.64
CA ILE A 198 -3.51 -8.74 -3.69
C ILE A 198 -2.14 -9.07 -4.27
N ASN A 199 -1.37 -8.02 -4.59
CA ASN A 199 -0.07 -8.12 -5.24
C ASN A 199 1.00 -7.58 -4.30
N LEU A 200 1.88 -8.45 -3.80
CA LEU A 200 2.98 -8.11 -2.90
C LEU A 200 4.31 -8.20 -3.65
N GLY A 201 4.90 -7.06 -3.94
CA GLY A 201 6.13 -6.94 -4.71
C GLY A 201 7.39 -7.19 -3.89
N THR A 202 8.52 -7.13 -4.58
CA THR A 202 9.87 -7.20 -4.02
C THR A 202 10.60 -5.92 -4.35
N GLY A 203 11.27 -5.40 -3.32
CA GLY A 203 12.14 -4.24 -3.36
C GLY A 203 13.46 -4.40 -4.09
N ASN A 204 13.95 -3.30 -4.65
CA ASN A 204 15.34 -3.19 -5.09
C ASN A 204 16.32 -3.16 -3.89
N HIS A 205 15.87 -2.67 -2.73
CA HIS A 205 16.69 -2.58 -1.53
C HIS A 205 17.06 -3.96 -0.99
N PHE A 206 16.06 -4.83 -0.85
CA PHE A 206 16.22 -6.21 -0.39
C PHE A 206 17.06 -7.03 -1.36
N SER A 207 16.72 -6.99 -2.65
CA SER A 207 17.46 -7.75 -3.66
C SER A 207 18.93 -7.36 -3.70
N ARG A 208 19.27 -6.05 -3.69
CA ARG A 208 20.68 -5.61 -3.60
C ARG A 208 21.38 -6.05 -2.33
N THR A 209 20.69 -6.05 -1.20
CA THR A 209 21.28 -6.44 0.09
C THR A 209 21.64 -7.92 0.16
N MET A 210 20.86 -8.76 -0.53
CA MET A 210 21.03 -10.21 -0.55
C MET A 210 21.77 -10.69 -1.80
N ASP A 211 22.52 -9.82 -2.49
CA ASP A 211 23.16 -10.09 -3.78
C ASP A 211 22.21 -10.74 -4.81
N SER A 212 20.94 -10.43 -4.65
CA SER A 212 19.78 -10.90 -5.41
C SER A 212 19.59 -12.42 -5.43
N GLU A 213 20.15 -13.12 -4.44
CA GLU A 213 19.92 -14.54 -4.18
C GLU A 213 18.54 -14.81 -3.58
N MET A 214 17.93 -13.79 -2.95
CA MET A 214 16.62 -13.88 -2.33
C MET A 214 15.74 -12.68 -2.70
N ILE A 215 14.43 -12.93 -2.76
CA ILE A 215 13.39 -11.93 -2.97
C ILE A 215 12.30 -12.08 -1.91
N GLU A 216 11.82 -10.96 -1.37
CA GLU A 216 10.96 -10.95 -0.17
C GLU A 216 9.47 -11.11 -0.46
N GLY A 217 8.98 -10.60 -1.60
CA GLY A 217 7.57 -10.63 -2.00
C GLY A 217 6.93 -12.03 -1.94
N PRO A 218 7.59 -13.09 -2.47
CA PRO A 218 7.04 -14.45 -2.40
C PRO A 218 6.87 -14.98 -0.97
N LEU A 219 7.73 -14.56 -0.03
CA LEU A 219 7.64 -14.95 1.39
C LEU A 219 6.38 -14.34 2.01
N TYR A 220 6.12 -13.06 1.74
CA TYR A 220 4.93 -12.35 2.23
C TYR A 220 3.64 -12.91 1.63
N ALA A 221 3.63 -13.14 0.31
CA ALA A 221 2.48 -13.74 -0.36
C ALA A 221 2.21 -15.14 0.17
N GLN A 222 3.23 -15.95 0.43
CA GLN A 222 3.06 -17.27 1.05
C GLN A 222 2.48 -17.17 2.46
N ARG A 223 3.05 -16.31 3.33
CA ARG A 223 2.55 -16.12 4.70
C ARG A 223 1.09 -15.68 4.72
N LEU A 224 0.70 -14.70 3.90
CA LEU A 224 -0.68 -14.22 3.82
C LEU A 224 -1.62 -15.33 3.32
N ARG A 225 -1.23 -16.12 2.31
CA ARG A 225 -2.03 -17.26 1.83
C ARG A 225 -2.27 -18.28 2.93
N ASP A 226 -1.25 -18.63 3.70
CA ASP A 226 -1.37 -19.60 4.79
C ASP A 226 -2.30 -19.11 5.89
N LEU A 227 -2.19 -17.84 6.28
CA LEU A 227 -3.07 -17.21 7.27
C LEU A 227 -4.53 -17.16 6.78
N LEU A 228 -4.75 -16.76 5.53
CA LEU A 228 -6.08 -16.76 4.93
C LEU A 228 -6.66 -18.18 4.87
N CYS A 229 -5.88 -19.19 4.46
CA CYS A 229 -6.32 -20.58 4.46
C CYS A 229 -6.65 -21.10 5.88
N GLY A 230 -6.12 -20.48 6.93
CA GLY A 230 -6.47 -20.78 8.32
C GLY A 230 -7.84 -20.24 8.76
N MET A 231 -8.43 -19.30 8.02
CA MET A 231 -9.74 -18.73 8.34
C MET A 231 -10.88 -19.64 7.87
N ASP A 232 -11.95 -19.75 8.67
CA ASP A 232 -13.10 -20.61 8.37
C ASP A 232 -13.76 -20.32 7.01
N GLU A 233 -13.81 -19.05 6.61
CA GLU A 233 -14.38 -18.60 5.34
C GLU A 233 -13.58 -19.08 4.10
N TRP A 234 -12.28 -19.28 4.29
CA TRP A 234 -11.30 -19.40 3.21
C TRP A 234 -10.61 -20.77 3.16
N LYS A 235 -10.68 -21.58 4.22
CA LYS A 235 -9.99 -22.88 4.35
C LYS A 235 -10.23 -23.88 3.22
N ASN A 236 -11.41 -23.83 2.59
CA ASN A 236 -11.76 -24.71 1.47
C ASN A 236 -11.55 -24.05 0.09
N LYS A 237 -10.94 -22.86 0.03
CA LYS A 237 -10.76 -22.04 -1.18
C LYS A 237 -9.26 -21.86 -1.55
N LYS A 238 -8.42 -22.86 -1.25
CA LYS A 238 -6.95 -22.80 -1.42
C LYS A 238 -6.50 -22.34 -2.81
N GLU A 239 -7.09 -22.87 -3.88
CA GLU A 239 -6.70 -22.50 -5.25
C GLU A 239 -7.12 -21.07 -5.62
N LEU A 240 -8.30 -20.62 -5.15
CA LEU A 240 -8.71 -19.23 -5.28
C LEU A 240 -7.73 -18.29 -4.57
N ILE A 241 -7.32 -18.63 -3.33
CA ILE A 241 -6.39 -17.83 -2.54
C ILE A 241 -5.01 -17.76 -3.20
N LYS A 242 -4.50 -18.88 -3.72
CA LYS A 242 -3.24 -18.91 -4.48
C LYS A 242 -3.27 -18.03 -5.72
N LYS A 243 -4.41 -17.99 -6.44
CA LYS A 243 -4.61 -17.12 -7.61
C LYS A 243 -4.78 -15.66 -7.23
N SER A 244 -5.40 -15.39 -6.07
CA SER A 244 -5.76 -14.04 -5.65
C SER A 244 -4.63 -13.30 -4.95
N VAL A 245 -3.76 -14.01 -4.22
CA VAL A 245 -2.65 -13.43 -3.47
C VAL A 245 -1.33 -13.87 -4.10
N VAL A 246 -0.66 -12.93 -4.76
CA VAL A 246 0.53 -13.24 -5.57
C VAL A 246 1.67 -12.27 -5.28
N SER A 247 2.86 -12.68 -5.70
CA SER A 247 4.05 -11.83 -5.78
C SER A 247 4.55 -11.88 -7.21
N PRO A 248 4.19 -10.91 -8.08
CA PRO A 248 4.64 -10.91 -9.46
C PRO A 248 6.15 -10.68 -9.53
N VAL A 249 6.87 -11.53 -10.25
CA VAL A 249 8.34 -11.51 -10.36
C VAL A 249 8.76 -11.74 -11.80
N TYR A 250 9.61 -10.85 -12.29
CA TYR A 250 10.37 -11.05 -13.53
C TYR A 250 11.86 -10.78 -13.26
N GLY A 251 12.67 -11.84 -13.35
CA GLY A 251 14.04 -11.82 -12.83
C GLY A 251 14.01 -11.62 -11.32
N GLN A 252 14.56 -10.50 -10.85
CA GLN A 252 14.65 -10.15 -9.42
C GLN A 252 13.81 -8.92 -9.06
N THR A 253 12.95 -8.47 -9.98
CA THR A 253 12.13 -7.26 -9.82
C THR A 253 10.66 -7.61 -9.84
N CYS A 254 9.85 -6.82 -9.12
CA CYS A 254 8.40 -6.93 -9.25
C CYS A 254 7.98 -6.45 -10.63
N ILE A 255 7.55 -7.37 -11.49
CA ILE A 255 6.91 -7.06 -12.77
C ILE A 255 5.85 -8.13 -13.00
N GLY A 256 4.61 -7.70 -13.09
CA GLY A 256 3.45 -8.54 -13.32
C GLY A 256 2.58 -8.01 -14.45
N TRP A 257 1.96 -8.93 -15.18
CA TRP A 257 1.02 -8.61 -16.25
C TRP A 257 -0.22 -9.49 -16.18
N GLY A 258 -1.32 -8.95 -16.67
CA GLY A 258 -2.54 -9.71 -16.89
C GLY A 258 -3.67 -8.79 -17.29
N VAL A 259 -4.88 -9.25 -17.02
CA VAL A 259 -6.11 -8.49 -17.27
C VAL A 259 -7.08 -8.64 -16.11
N ILE A 260 -7.90 -7.62 -15.98
CA ILE A 260 -8.93 -7.53 -14.96
C ILE A 260 -10.24 -7.08 -15.59
N SER A 261 -11.35 -7.67 -15.15
CA SER A 261 -12.69 -7.34 -15.64
C SER A 261 -13.75 -7.78 -14.65
N VAL A 262 -14.83 -7.01 -14.53
CA VAL A 262 -16.07 -7.54 -13.95
C VAL A 262 -16.76 -8.43 -14.99
N LYS A 263 -17.38 -9.53 -14.56
CA LYS A 263 -18.05 -10.47 -15.47
C LYS A 263 -19.06 -9.74 -16.38
N GLY A 264 -18.89 -9.90 -17.69
CA GLY A 264 -19.75 -9.28 -18.72
C GLY A 264 -19.50 -7.80 -18.96
N LYS A 265 -18.43 -7.22 -18.39
CA LYS A 265 -18.05 -5.82 -18.52
C LYS A 265 -16.75 -5.66 -19.32
N TYR A 266 -16.23 -4.44 -19.37
CA TYR A 266 -14.99 -4.14 -20.08
C TYR A 266 -13.80 -4.86 -19.45
N GLN A 267 -12.80 -5.20 -20.26
CA GLN A 267 -11.58 -5.87 -19.81
C GLN A 267 -10.37 -4.97 -19.98
N ASP A 268 -9.77 -4.58 -18.85
CA ASP A 268 -8.57 -3.76 -18.81
C ASP A 268 -7.33 -4.64 -18.75
N GLY A 269 -6.28 -4.22 -19.46
CA GLY A 269 -4.94 -4.74 -19.20
C GLY A 269 -4.41 -4.15 -17.89
N ILE A 270 -3.60 -4.91 -17.14
CA ILE A 270 -2.90 -4.37 -15.98
C ILE A 270 -1.44 -4.81 -15.99
N GLU A 271 -0.58 -3.87 -15.61
CA GLU A 271 0.85 -4.01 -15.41
C GLU A 271 1.20 -3.47 -14.03
N ILE A 272 1.88 -4.28 -13.22
CA ILE A 272 2.34 -3.89 -11.89
C ILE A 272 3.86 -3.97 -11.89
N ARG A 273 4.54 -2.90 -11.48
CA ARG A 273 5.99 -2.81 -11.53
C ARG A 273 6.59 -2.14 -10.32
N SER A 274 7.77 -2.62 -9.91
CA SER A 274 8.55 -1.97 -8.87
C SER A 274 8.85 -0.52 -9.26
N ALA A 275 9.51 -0.28 -10.39
CA ALA A 275 9.93 1.05 -10.83
C ALA A 275 9.57 1.37 -12.29
N PRO A 276 9.38 2.66 -12.64
CA PRO A 276 9.36 3.09 -14.03
C PRO A 276 10.71 2.78 -14.72
N THR A 277 10.69 2.42 -16.01
CA THR A 277 11.92 2.09 -16.78
C THR A 277 12.92 3.24 -16.90
N ASN A 278 12.42 4.48 -16.83
CA ASN A 278 13.23 5.68 -16.91
C ASN A 278 12.44 6.86 -16.36
N MET A 279 13.09 7.73 -15.61
CA MET A 279 12.53 9.02 -15.22
C MET A 279 12.99 10.08 -16.23
N ALA A 280 12.14 11.07 -16.54
CA ALA A 280 12.61 12.26 -17.26
C ALA A 280 13.32 13.24 -16.30
N GLY A 281 12.85 13.31 -15.07
CA GLY A 281 13.42 14.08 -13.98
C GLY A 281 12.52 14.01 -12.74
N TRP A 282 12.88 14.72 -11.69
CA TRP A 282 12.13 14.73 -10.43
C TRP A 282 10.77 15.44 -10.52
N GLY A 283 10.65 16.45 -11.39
CA GLY A 283 9.36 17.16 -11.61
C GLY A 283 8.39 16.44 -12.55
N ASP A 284 8.83 15.35 -13.20
CA ASP A 284 8.01 14.55 -14.11
C ASP A 284 8.57 13.13 -14.19
N THR A 285 8.25 12.36 -13.16
CA THR A 285 8.81 11.03 -12.93
C THR A 285 8.33 10.00 -13.94
N LEU A 286 7.14 10.21 -14.54
CA LEU A 286 6.52 9.27 -15.47
C LEU A 286 6.79 9.57 -16.95
N LYS A 287 7.07 10.81 -17.35
CA LYS A 287 7.28 11.17 -18.78
C LYS A 287 8.36 10.35 -19.49
N GLY A 288 9.46 10.07 -18.81
CA GLY A 288 10.54 9.26 -19.35
C GLY A 288 10.08 7.84 -19.67
N HIS A 289 9.24 7.27 -18.80
CA HIS A 289 8.64 5.96 -18.97
C HIS A 289 7.59 5.96 -20.07
N VAL A 290 6.63 6.90 -20.04
CA VAL A 290 5.57 7.03 -21.04
C VAL A 290 6.14 7.14 -22.46
N LYS A 291 7.18 7.99 -22.65
CA LYS A 291 7.84 8.12 -23.95
C LYS A 291 8.44 6.80 -24.45
N ARG A 292 9.10 6.04 -23.56
CA ARG A 292 9.70 4.75 -23.92
C ARG A 292 8.64 3.67 -24.16
N ASP A 293 7.56 3.69 -23.40
CA ASP A 293 6.45 2.74 -23.53
C ASP A 293 5.75 2.93 -24.89
N LEU A 294 5.47 4.18 -25.28
CA LEU A 294 4.99 4.53 -26.63
C LEU A 294 5.87 3.98 -27.74
N GLN A 295 7.19 4.15 -27.61
CA GLN A 295 8.15 3.70 -28.61
C GLN A 295 8.27 2.17 -28.67
N ARG A 296 8.10 1.49 -27.53
CA ARG A 296 8.18 0.02 -27.45
C ARG A 296 6.91 -0.66 -27.95
N GLY A 297 5.75 -0.03 -27.81
CA GLY A 297 4.46 -0.63 -28.11
C GLY A 297 4.18 -1.88 -27.27
N ASN A 298 3.35 -2.79 -27.78
CA ASN A 298 2.98 -4.03 -27.09
C ASN A 298 4.02 -5.15 -27.30
N TYR A 299 5.20 -4.99 -26.70
CA TYR A 299 6.29 -5.97 -26.83
C TYR A 299 5.95 -7.33 -26.20
N SER A 300 5.12 -7.37 -25.16
CA SER A 300 4.73 -8.61 -24.50
C SER A 300 3.74 -9.41 -25.34
N ARG A 301 3.01 -8.75 -26.26
CA ARG A 301 1.89 -9.30 -27.05
C ARG A 301 0.71 -9.82 -26.21
N ILE A 302 0.82 -9.75 -24.88
CA ILE A 302 -0.18 -10.23 -23.91
C ILE A 302 -1.49 -9.45 -24.05
N TRP A 303 -1.39 -8.15 -24.39
CA TRP A 303 -2.56 -7.27 -24.52
C TRP A 303 -2.99 -7.04 -25.97
N ASN A 304 -2.61 -7.92 -26.90
CA ASN A 304 -3.08 -7.79 -28.27
C ASN A 304 -4.62 -7.87 -28.26
N LYS A 305 -5.29 -6.77 -28.64
CA LYS A 305 -6.75 -6.50 -28.60
C LYS A 305 -7.32 -5.87 -27.30
N LYS A 306 -6.50 -5.46 -26.32
CA LYS A 306 -6.96 -4.90 -25.03
C LYS A 306 -6.36 -3.50 -24.82
N LEU A 307 -7.19 -2.44 -24.81
CA LEU A 307 -6.77 -1.03 -24.74
C LEU A 307 -7.84 -0.21 -24.01
N PRO A 308 -7.69 0.12 -22.71
CA PRO A 308 -6.45 0.62 -22.12
C PRO A 308 -5.75 -0.33 -21.13
N VAL A 309 -4.46 -0.08 -20.89
CA VAL A 309 -3.65 -0.79 -19.88
C VAL A 309 -3.42 0.10 -18.67
N ILE A 310 -3.79 -0.39 -17.49
CA ILE A 310 -3.51 0.21 -16.19
C ILE A 310 -2.08 -0.17 -15.78
N LYS A 311 -1.20 0.81 -15.67
CA LYS A 311 0.23 0.63 -15.37
C LYS A 311 0.55 1.24 -14.01
N ILE A 312 0.85 0.40 -13.03
CA ILE A 312 1.12 0.79 -11.64
C ILE A 312 2.63 0.68 -11.36
N PHE A 313 3.18 1.72 -10.76
CA PHE A 313 4.58 1.83 -10.38
C PHE A 313 4.73 2.13 -8.88
N GLY A 314 5.78 1.58 -8.28
CA GLY A 314 6.15 1.81 -6.89
C GLY A 314 7.23 2.87 -6.71
N ASP A 315 8.49 2.43 -6.83
CA ASP A 315 9.75 3.16 -6.65
C ASP A 315 9.69 4.59 -7.19
N LYS A 316 10.51 5.43 -6.56
CA LYS A 316 10.79 6.86 -6.78
C LYS A 316 10.20 7.81 -5.76
N HIS A 317 9.36 7.36 -4.82
CA HIS A 317 8.83 8.20 -3.75
C HIS A 317 8.04 9.44 -4.23
N PHE A 318 7.37 9.37 -5.39
CA PHE A 318 6.46 10.43 -5.83
C PHE A 318 5.10 9.86 -6.22
N PHE A 319 4.06 10.63 -5.96
CA PHE A 319 2.77 10.42 -6.60
C PHE A 319 2.78 10.99 -8.01
N GLY A 320 2.24 10.24 -8.98
CA GLY A 320 2.12 10.71 -10.35
C GLY A 320 1.02 9.96 -11.10
N GLY A 321 0.32 10.66 -11.99
CA GLY A 321 -0.71 10.09 -12.84
C GLY A 321 -0.59 10.64 -14.26
N VAL A 322 -0.65 9.76 -15.26
CA VAL A 322 -0.69 10.15 -16.67
C VAL A 322 -1.74 9.32 -17.39
N SER A 323 -2.59 9.96 -18.17
CA SER A 323 -3.53 9.27 -19.06
C SER A 323 -3.11 9.47 -20.51
N THR A 324 -3.19 8.42 -21.31
CA THR A 324 -3.05 8.47 -22.76
C THR A 324 -4.21 7.72 -23.40
N SER A 325 -4.30 7.73 -24.73
CA SER A 325 -5.33 6.99 -25.46
C SER A 325 -5.25 5.47 -25.34
N TYR A 326 -4.17 4.92 -24.78
CA TYR A 326 -3.92 3.48 -24.71
C TYR A 326 -3.53 2.98 -23.31
N ALA A 327 -3.21 3.88 -22.37
CA ALA A 327 -2.79 3.49 -21.04
C ALA A 327 -3.07 4.55 -19.97
N VAL A 328 -3.21 4.06 -18.74
CA VAL A 328 -3.34 4.84 -17.52
C VAL A 328 -2.12 4.52 -16.67
N TYR A 329 -1.24 5.49 -16.46
CA TYR A 329 -0.04 5.34 -15.65
C TYR A 329 -0.30 5.91 -14.26
N HIS A 330 0.08 5.16 -13.23
CA HIS A 330 -0.09 5.53 -11.84
C HIS A 330 1.15 5.19 -11.04
N MET A 331 1.72 6.15 -10.34
CA MET A 331 2.83 5.97 -9.42
C MET A 331 2.36 6.30 -8.01
N SER A 332 2.53 5.36 -7.09
CA SER A 332 2.06 5.52 -5.71
C SER A 332 2.95 6.49 -4.93
N PRO A 333 2.39 7.30 -4.02
CA PRO A 333 3.17 7.87 -2.94
C PRO A 333 3.87 6.76 -2.14
N ALA A 334 4.99 7.12 -1.52
CA ALA A 334 5.75 6.22 -0.64
C ALA A 334 5.20 6.26 0.80
N ALA A 335 5.50 5.25 1.63
CA ALA A 335 5.24 5.32 3.07
C ALA A 335 6.40 5.94 3.87
N VAL A 336 7.46 6.35 3.18
CA VAL A 336 8.64 7.00 3.76
C VAL A 336 8.71 8.48 3.41
N TYR A 337 9.46 9.23 4.20
CA TYR A 337 9.93 10.54 3.77
C TYR A 337 11.10 10.41 2.77
N THR A 338 11.27 11.39 1.88
CA THR A 338 12.33 11.39 0.85
C THR A 338 13.73 11.74 1.39
N ASP A 339 13.82 12.48 2.49
CA ASP A 339 15.06 12.77 3.20
C ASP A 339 14.83 12.94 4.71
N ALA A 340 15.69 12.31 5.51
CA ALA A 340 15.63 12.38 6.96
C ALA A 340 15.89 13.76 7.48
N TYR A 341 16.69 14.54 6.73
CA TYR A 341 17.19 15.83 7.15
C TYR A 341 16.38 17.00 6.61
N GLY A 342 15.38 16.77 5.76
CA GLY A 342 14.49 17.79 5.19
C GLY A 342 15.17 18.81 4.25
N GLU A 343 16.46 19.12 4.47
CA GLU A 343 17.25 20.11 3.74
C GLU A 343 18.08 19.50 2.60
N ARG A 344 18.31 18.19 2.60
CA ARG A 344 18.94 17.45 1.48
C ARG A 344 17.91 16.75 0.60
N GLY A 345 16.65 16.73 1.05
CA GLY A 345 15.50 16.20 0.34
C GLY A 345 15.02 17.16 -0.72
N PHE A 346 14.44 16.60 -1.79
CA PHE A 346 13.82 17.39 -2.82
C PHE A 346 12.30 17.42 -2.58
N PRO A 347 11.67 18.60 -2.60
CA PRO A 347 10.21 18.67 -2.61
C PRO A 347 9.66 18.09 -3.94
N PRO A 348 8.44 17.53 -3.92
CA PRO A 348 7.56 17.33 -2.75
C PRO A 348 7.74 15.94 -2.11
N ASN A 349 7.83 15.89 -0.78
CA ASN A 349 7.71 14.63 -0.05
C ASN A 349 6.24 14.17 -0.11
N ASN A 350 5.93 13.25 -1.02
CA ASN A 350 4.59 12.73 -1.23
C ASN A 350 4.39 11.45 -0.43
N THR A 351 4.58 11.49 0.88
CA THR A 351 4.30 10.32 1.73
C THR A 351 2.79 10.09 1.81
N GLY A 352 2.31 8.85 1.69
CA GLY A 352 0.88 8.54 1.79
C GLY A 352 0.48 7.23 1.12
N VAL A 353 -0.80 7.14 0.76
CA VAL A 353 -1.41 6.02 0.03
C VAL A 353 -2.23 6.57 -1.13
N SER A 354 -2.32 5.84 -2.24
CA SER A 354 -3.10 6.28 -3.40
C SER A 354 -4.11 5.26 -3.87
N PHE A 355 -5.08 5.75 -4.62
CA PHE A 355 -6.18 4.98 -5.19
C PHE A 355 -6.38 5.36 -6.65
N LEU A 356 -6.61 4.35 -7.48
CA LEU A 356 -6.97 4.49 -8.87
C LEU A 356 -8.36 3.87 -9.09
N GLY A 357 -9.31 4.69 -9.52
CA GLY A 357 -10.66 4.25 -9.89
C GLY A 357 -10.78 4.22 -11.41
N VAL A 358 -11.17 3.08 -11.97
CA VAL A 358 -11.44 2.93 -13.41
C VAL A 358 -12.88 2.49 -13.65
N PRO A 359 -13.57 3.05 -14.65
CA PRO A 359 -14.96 2.71 -14.93
C PRO A 359 -15.08 1.29 -15.52
N VAL A 360 -15.96 0.47 -14.96
CA VAL A 360 -16.06 -0.96 -15.34
C VAL A 360 -16.64 -1.19 -16.73
N ASP A 361 -17.41 -0.24 -17.26
CA ASP A 361 -18.00 -0.31 -18.60
C ASP A 361 -17.04 0.19 -19.70
N GLY A 362 -15.78 0.52 -19.33
CA GLY A 362 -14.71 0.94 -20.23
C GLY A 362 -14.38 2.43 -20.11
N PRO A 363 -13.23 2.87 -20.67
CA PRO A 363 -12.67 4.21 -20.43
C PRO A 363 -13.57 5.37 -20.85
N ASP A 364 -14.44 5.16 -21.84
CA ASP A 364 -15.36 6.20 -22.35
C ASP A 364 -16.66 6.29 -21.53
N SER A 365 -16.90 5.35 -20.61
CA SER A 365 -18.15 5.28 -19.83
C SER A 365 -18.15 6.16 -18.56
N GLY A 366 -16.99 6.70 -18.18
CA GLY A 366 -16.86 7.50 -16.98
C GLY A 366 -15.45 8.06 -16.76
N PRO A 367 -15.27 8.92 -15.75
CA PRO A 367 -13.96 9.45 -15.41
C PRO A 367 -13.05 8.37 -14.79
N ILE A 368 -11.75 8.48 -15.07
CA ILE A 368 -10.70 7.80 -14.30
C ILE A 368 -10.36 8.68 -13.09
N PHE A 369 -10.33 8.08 -11.91
CA PHE A 369 -10.04 8.77 -10.67
C PHE A 369 -8.63 8.49 -10.19
N TRP A 370 -7.82 9.54 -10.00
CA TRP A 370 -6.64 9.48 -9.14
C TRP A 370 -6.98 10.14 -7.81
N ARG A 371 -6.77 9.42 -6.71
CA ARG A 371 -6.96 9.90 -5.34
C ARG A 371 -5.75 9.57 -4.50
N THR A 372 -5.45 10.42 -3.53
CA THR A 372 -4.35 10.22 -2.60
C THR A 372 -4.76 10.66 -1.20
N LEU A 373 -4.31 9.90 -0.22
CA LEU A 373 -4.31 10.28 1.19
C LEU A 373 -2.86 10.56 1.58
N PRO A 374 -2.42 11.83 1.53
CA PRO A 374 -1.08 12.19 1.97
C PRO A 374 -0.95 12.06 3.49
N PHE A 375 0.29 12.00 3.98
CA PHE A 375 0.63 11.86 5.40
C PHE A 375 -0.16 12.84 6.29
N ASP A 376 -0.20 14.13 5.93
CA ASP A 376 -0.88 15.14 6.76
C ASP A 376 -2.38 14.88 6.91
N VAL A 377 -3.03 14.39 5.85
CA VAL A 377 -4.45 14.02 5.89
C VAL A 377 -4.64 12.77 6.75
N ILE A 378 -3.81 11.74 6.57
CA ILE A 378 -3.86 10.51 7.38
C ILE A 378 -3.67 10.87 8.86
N LYS A 379 -2.66 11.69 9.17
CA LYS A 379 -2.33 12.13 10.52
C LYS A 379 -3.46 12.93 11.15
N ASP A 380 -4.11 13.81 10.38
CA ASP A 380 -5.24 14.58 10.87
C ASP A 380 -6.43 13.67 11.27
N PHE A 381 -6.82 12.72 10.42
CA PHE A 381 -7.93 11.81 10.72
C PHE A 381 -7.61 10.73 11.78
N MET A 382 -6.33 10.40 11.99
CA MET A 382 -5.93 9.34 12.90
C MET A 382 -5.46 9.84 14.27
N GLU A 383 -4.72 10.95 14.31
CA GLU A 383 -3.95 11.40 15.46
C GLU A 383 -4.38 12.79 15.96
N GLU A 384 -4.51 13.80 15.07
CA GLU A 384 -4.73 15.18 15.51
C GLU A 384 -6.21 15.51 15.76
N ASN A 385 -7.10 15.13 14.85
CA ASN A 385 -8.54 15.32 14.94
C ASN A 385 -9.29 14.03 14.60
N PRO A 386 -9.21 12.98 15.46
CA PRO A 386 -9.77 11.67 15.16
C PRO A 386 -11.26 11.74 14.85
N ARG A 387 -11.64 11.36 13.63
CA ARG A 387 -13.04 11.41 13.14
C ARG A 387 -13.27 10.40 12.02
N SER A 388 -14.54 10.19 11.69
CA SER A 388 -14.93 9.34 10.57
C SER A 388 -14.49 9.91 9.23
N PHE A 389 -14.19 9.03 8.27
CA PHE A 389 -13.80 9.40 6.91
C PHE A 389 -14.88 8.98 5.92
N ASP A 390 -15.37 9.90 5.10
CA ASP A 390 -16.41 9.59 4.09
C ASP A 390 -15.81 8.84 2.90
N TRP A 391 -15.78 7.51 3.02
CA TRP A 391 -15.29 6.63 1.96
C TRP A 391 -16.19 6.60 0.73
N ALA A 392 -17.49 6.87 0.88
CA ALA A 392 -18.43 6.84 -0.24
C ALA A 392 -18.25 8.07 -1.15
N GLU A 393 -17.95 9.23 -0.57
CA GLU A 393 -17.57 10.43 -1.32
C GLU A 393 -16.16 10.28 -1.92
N PHE A 394 -15.20 9.74 -1.16
CA PHE A 394 -13.81 9.65 -1.60
C PHE A 394 -13.60 8.60 -2.70
N LEU A 395 -14.24 7.43 -2.57
CA LEU A 395 -14.18 6.30 -3.51
C LEU A 395 -15.59 5.96 -4.02
N PRO A 396 -16.19 6.81 -4.87
CA PRO A 396 -17.59 6.68 -5.24
C PRO A 396 -17.85 5.46 -6.13
N ASN A 397 -19.06 4.93 -5.99
CA ASN A 397 -19.65 3.90 -6.85
C ASN A 397 -18.78 2.65 -7.07
N PRO A 398 -18.25 2.01 -6.01
CA PRO A 398 -17.55 0.75 -6.21
C PRO A 398 -18.53 -0.30 -6.80
N VAL A 399 -18.06 -1.08 -7.78
CA VAL A 399 -18.84 -2.16 -8.44
C VAL A 399 -19.11 -3.34 -7.55
#